data_AF-A0A2J8AAJ7-F1
#
_entry.id   AF-A0A2J8AAJ7-F1
#
_cell.length_a   1.000
_cell.length_b   1.000
_cell.length_c   1.000
_cell.angle_alpha   90.00
_cell.angle_beta   90.00
_cell.angle_gamma   90.00
#
_symmetry.space_group_name_H-M   'P 1'
#
loop_
_entity.id
_entity.type
_entity.pdbx_description
1 polymer ?
#
loop_
_entity_poly.entity_id
_entity_poly.type
_entity_poly.pdbx_seq_one_letter_code
_entity_poly.pdbx_strand_id
1 'polypeptide(L)'
;MGASIAVSIAIALFAAWLSSAQATPTCDPFYFPYNTAAYYNGGDCGTYTLFDVGAGCMADFATARLVCEFKGLELAPLTEDSKGAFQALVVDNNFTAWVDDVEWVDQGEEGRRCGVMTQEGYLVYQGCKQTVRFVCRTKDANILELIKDGFHNRLYTVDATERLPYVSADAFCKALGAGWGLVPRSDPRGLYACQRLCADNAYTCWMMREDGDGQCPLMDARGDLQLQGCEQDVRFVCRKKL
;
A
#
# COMPACT_ATOMS: atom_id res chain seq x y z
N MET A 1 -93.98 -2.24 28.63
CA MET A 1 -92.78 -2.83 29.26
C MET A 1 -91.79 -3.05 28.14
N GLY A 2 -90.84 -2.11 28.00
CA GLY A 2 -90.01 -1.93 26.81
C GLY A 2 -88.80 -2.87 26.78
N ALA A 3 -88.51 -3.38 25.58
CA ALA A 3 -87.32 -4.15 25.28
C ALA A 3 -86.09 -3.22 25.29
N SER A 4 -85.06 -3.59 26.05
CA SER A 4 -83.76 -2.92 26.06
C SER A 4 -82.79 -3.74 25.22
N ILE A 5 -82.36 -3.17 24.09
CA ILE A 5 -81.35 -3.73 23.19
C ILE A 5 -80.00 -3.19 23.68
N ALA A 6 -79.16 -4.08 24.22
CA ALA A 6 -77.78 -3.74 24.57
C ALA A 6 -76.90 -3.88 23.30
N VAL A 7 -76.43 -2.74 22.79
CA VAL A 7 -75.43 -2.65 21.71
C VAL A 7 -74.05 -2.72 22.36
N SER A 8 -73.36 -3.85 22.22
CA SER A 8 -71.96 -3.98 22.63
C SER A 8 -71.04 -3.39 21.57
N ILE A 9 -70.45 -2.23 21.87
CA ILE A 9 -69.44 -1.57 21.05
C ILE A 9 -68.11 -2.31 21.27
N ALA A 10 -67.60 -2.97 20.22
CA ALA A 10 -66.26 -3.50 20.19
C ALA A 10 -65.25 -2.36 20.01
N ILE A 11 -64.43 -2.09 21.04
CA ILE A 11 -63.31 -1.16 20.95
C ILE A 11 -62.11 -1.96 20.43
N ALA A 12 -61.81 -1.83 19.14
CA ALA A 12 -60.56 -2.31 18.56
C ALA A 12 -59.44 -1.32 18.91
N LEU A 13 -58.62 -1.69 19.90
CA LEU A 13 -57.37 -0.99 20.21
C LEU A 13 -56.33 -1.34 19.13
N PHE A 14 -56.17 -0.47 18.14
CA PHE A 14 -55.01 -0.51 17.26
C PHE A 14 -53.80 0.07 18.00
N ALA A 15 -52.93 -0.82 18.49
CA ALA A 15 -51.59 -0.45 18.93
C ALA A 15 -50.77 -0.06 17.69
N ALA A 16 -50.58 1.24 17.47
CA ALA A 16 -49.65 1.75 16.48
C ALA A 16 -48.23 1.37 16.92
N TRP A 17 -47.65 0.38 16.24
CA TRP A 17 -46.21 0.12 16.31
C TRP A 17 -45.49 1.30 15.64
N LEU A 18 -44.96 2.21 16.45
CA LEU A 18 -43.94 3.15 16.04
C LEU A 18 -42.69 2.32 15.70
N SER A 19 -42.51 1.98 14.42
CA SER A 19 -41.19 1.60 13.91
C SER A 19 -40.26 2.76 14.19
N SER A 20 -39.42 2.63 15.21
CA SER A 20 -38.25 3.48 15.39
C SER A 20 -37.35 3.25 14.19
N ALA A 21 -37.43 4.12 13.19
CA ALA A 21 -36.39 4.28 12.21
C ALA A 21 -35.13 4.73 12.97
N GLN A 22 -34.31 3.77 13.38
CA GLN A 22 -32.95 4.06 13.79
C GLN A 22 -32.28 4.68 12.58
N ALA A 23 -31.91 5.95 12.68
CA ALA A 23 -31.02 6.56 11.70
C ALA A 23 -29.79 5.66 11.61
N THR A 24 -29.57 5.04 10.45
CA THR A 24 -28.30 4.36 10.17
C THR A 24 -27.21 5.36 10.51
N PRO A 25 -26.23 5.03 11.37
CA PRO A 25 -25.11 5.92 11.60
C PRO A 25 -24.53 6.23 10.23
N THR A 26 -24.57 7.51 9.86
CA THR A 26 -24.05 7.98 8.58
C THR A 26 -22.56 7.70 8.61
N CYS A 27 -22.15 6.61 7.97
CA CYS A 27 -20.75 6.30 7.75
C CYS A 27 -20.20 7.43 6.87
N ASP A 28 -19.35 8.27 7.45
CA ASP A 28 -18.53 9.23 6.73
C ASP A 28 -17.16 8.57 6.51
N PRO A 29 -16.85 8.11 5.28
CA PRO A 29 -15.64 7.34 5.01
C PRO A 29 -14.34 8.08 5.30
N PHE A 30 -14.35 9.42 5.39
CA PHE A 30 -13.13 10.20 5.64
C PHE A 30 -12.74 10.24 7.12
N TYR A 31 -13.74 10.25 8.00
CA TYR A 31 -13.55 10.39 9.46
C TYR A 31 -13.92 9.14 10.25
N PHE A 32 -14.43 8.10 9.58
CA PHE A 32 -14.77 6.84 10.24
C PHE A 32 -13.54 6.22 10.95
N PRO A 33 -13.67 5.77 12.21
CA PRO A 33 -12.59 5.13 12.96
C PRO A 33 -12.42 3.68 12.50
N TYR A 34 -11.82 3.47 11.33
CA TYR A 34 -11.62 2.14 10.77
C TYR A 34 -10.77 1.24 11.67
N ASN A 35 -11.20 -0.02 11.79
CA ASN A 35 -10.32 -1.10 12.17
C ASN A 35 -9.42 -1.45 10.98
N THR A 36 -8.11 -1.32 11.13
CA THR A 36 -7.13 -1.54 10.06
C THR A 36 -6.19 -2.71 10.37
N ALA A 37 -5.63 -3.28 9.31
CA ALA A 37 -4.49 -4.21 9.39
C ALA A 37 -3.38 -3.69 8.47
N ALA A 38 -2.13 -3.81 8.90
CA ALA A 38 -0.98 -3.29 8.15
C ALA A 38 0.00 -4.40 7.78
N TYR A 39 0.62 -4.27 6.60
CA TYR A 39 1.68 -5.13 6.10
C TYR A 39 2.80 -4.25 5.58
N TYR A 40 3.99 -4.37 6.16
CA TYR A 40 5.19 -3.74 5.62
C TYR A 40 5.80 -4.64 4.56
N ASN A 41 5.96 -4.11 3.35
CA ASN A 41 6.62 -4.81 2.27
C ASN A 41 8.05 -4.29 2.10
N GLY A 42 9.03 -5.12 2.47
CA GLY A 42 10.43 -4.81 2.23
C GLY A 42 10.72 -4.60 0.74
N GLY A 43 10.02 -5.29 -0.17
CA GLY A 43 10.31 -5.20 -1.61
C GLY A 43 10.16 -3.80 -2.21
N ASP A 44 9.18 -3.02 -1.74
CA ASP A 44 8.89 -1.66 -2.20
C ASP A 44 9.07 -0.57 -1.11
N CYS A 45 9.53 -0.95 0.09
CA CYS A 45 9.56 -0.12 1.29
C CYS A 45 8.22 0.58 1.60
N GLY A 46 7.12 -0.02 1.18
CA GLY A 46 5.78 0.48 1.34
C GLY A 46 5.05 -0.18 2.50
N THR A 47 4.27 0.61 3.23
CA THR A 47 3.30 0.05 4.18
C THR A 47 1.93 -0.01 3.52
N TYR A 48 1.39 -1.22 3.42
CA TYR A 48 0.04 -1.50 2.96
C TYR A 48 -0.90 -1.55 4.16
N THR A 49 -2.04 -0.89 4.07
CA THR A 49 -3.04 -0.83 5.12
C THR A 49 -4.38 -1.23 4.54
N LEU A 50 -4.93 -2.36 5.00
CA LEU A 50 -6.30 -2.74 4.75
C LEU A 50 -7.22 -1.93 5.66
N PHE A 51 -8.16 -1.23 5.04
CA PHE A 51 -9.20 -0.50 5.74
C PHE A 51 -10.47 -1.34 5.88
N ASP A 52 -11.10 -1.15 7.04
CA ASP A 52 -12.39 -1.70 7.40
C ASP A 52 -12.46 -3.22 7.62
N VAL A 53 -11.52 -3.76 8.40
CA VAL A 53 -11.55 -5.17 8.84
C VAL A 53 -12.91 -5.52 9.46
N GLY A 54 -13.52 -4.58 10.19
CA GLY A 54 -14.83 -4.73 10.85
C GLY A 54 -16.06 -4.54 9.97
N ALA A 55 -15.92 -4.20 8.69
CA ALA A 55 -17.02 -3.92 7.75
C ALA A 55 -18.03 -2.85 8.24
N GLY A 56 -17.55 -1.81 8.93
CA GLY A 56 -18.37 -0.73 9.48
C GLY A 56 -18.62 0.44 8.54
N CYS A 57 -17.77 0.66 7.52
CA CYS A 57 -17.85 1.81 6.61
C CYS A 57 -17.18 1.54 5.26
N MET A 58 -17.55 0.45 4.60
CA MET A 58 -17.01 0.06 3.29
C MET A 58 -17.35 1.11 2.22
N ALA A 59 -16.42 1.36 1.31
CA ALA A 59 -16.50 2.45 0.34
C ALA A 59 -16.58 1.93 -1.10
N ASP A 60 -17.18 2.75 -1.97
CA ASP A 60 -17.08 2.55 -3.42
C ASP A 60 -15.65 2.83 -3.90
N PHE A 61 -15.31 2.44 -5.13
CA PHE A 61 -13.94 2.56 -5.64
C PHE A 61 -13.41 3.99 -5.60
N ALA A 62 -14.25 4.96 -6.00
CA ALA A 62 -13.85 6.36 -6.07
C ALA A 62 -13.66 6.93 -4.66
N THR A 63 -14.57 6.63 -3.74
CA THR A 63 -14.47 7.03 -2.34
C THR A 63 -13.27 6.38 -1.65
N ALA A 64 -13.01 5.10 -1.87
CA ALA A 64 -11.85 4.40 -1.30
C ALA A 64 -10.53 5.09 -1.71
N ARG A 65 -10.39 5.43 -3.00
CA ARG A 65 -9.24 6.18 -3.50
C ARG A 65 -9.10 7.54 -2.83
N LEU A 66 -10.19 8.31 -2.74
CA LEU A 66 -10.19 9.61 -2.05
C LEU A 66 -9.86 9.49 -0.56
N VAL A 67 -10.30 8.43 0.11
CA VAL A 67 -9.96 8.17 1.53
C VAL A 67 -8.47 7.88 1.68
N CYS A 68 -7.87 7.08 0.79
CA CYS A 68 -6.42 6.88 0.79
C CYS A 68 -5.70 8.21 0.59
N GLU A 69 -6.09 8.99 -0.43
CA GLU A 69 -5.48 10.29 -0.74
C GLU A 69 -5.58 11.28 0.43
N PHE A 70 -6.74 11.36 1.08
CA PHE A 70 -6.99 12.20 2.25
C PHE A 70 -6.09 11.82 3.44
N LYS A 71 -5.73 10.54 3.57
CA LYS A 71 -4.80 10.03 4.60
C LYS A 71 -3.33 10.14 4.20
N GLY A 72 -3.00 10.78 3.07
CA GLY A 72 -1.63 10.86 2.56
C GLY A 72 -1.11 9.57 1.93
N LEU A 73 -2.02 8.64 1.60
CA LEU A 73 -1.76 7.33 1.00
C LEU A 73 -2.30 7.30 -0.44
N GLU A 74 -2.06 6.22 -1.17
CA GLU A 74 -2.74 5.93 -2.44
C GLU A 74 -3.46 4.60 -2.36
N LEU A 75 -4.46 4.40 -3.24
CA LEU A 75 -5.06 3.08 -3.40
C LEU A 75 -3.98 2.14 -3.95
N ALA A 76 -3.86 0.95 -3.37
CA ALA A 76 -2.76 0.05 -3.70
C ALA A 76 -2.97 -0.60 -5.08
N PRO A 77 -2.01 -0.47 -6.02
CA PRO A 77 -2.04 -1.22 -7.28
C PRO A 77 -1.61 -2.67 -7.03
N LEU A 78 -2.07 -3.61 -7.87
CA LEU A 78 -1.61 -5.00 -7.84
C LEU A 78 -0.41 -5.18 -8.79
N THR A 79 0.79 -5.25 -8.22
CA THR A 79 2.06 -5.47 -8.92
C THR A 79 2.77 -6.67 -8.31
N GLU A 80 3.87 -7.14 -8.89
CA GLU A 80 4.67 -8.21 -8.28
C GLU A 80 5.12 -7.87 -6.85
N ASP A 81 5.45 -6.61 -6.59
CA ASP A 81 5.88 -6.16 -5.28
C ASP A 81 4.70 -6.19 -4.27
N SER A 82 3.49 -5.78 -4.68
CA SER A 82 2.34 -5.69 -3.76
C SER A 82 1.58 -7.00 -3.54
N LYS A 83 1.83 -8.06 -4.34
CA LYS A 83 1.14 -9.36 -4.22
C LYS A 83 1.20 -9.94 -2.81
N GLY A 84 2.36 -9.88 -2.15
CA GLY A 84 2.51 -10.38 -0.79
C GLY A 84 1.61 -9.66 0.22
N ALA A 85 1.46 -8.33 0.06
CA ALA A 85 0.57 -7.54 0.89
C ALA A 85 -0.90 -7.89 0.66
N PHE A 86 -1.33 -8.05 -0.59
CA PHE A 86 -2.71 -8.47 -0.90
C PHE A 86 -2.99 -9.89 -0.40
N GLN A 87 -2.05 -10.82 -0.53
CA GLN A 87 -2.20 -12.17 0.02
C GLN A 87 -2.42 -12.10 1.55
N ALA A 88 -1.51 -11.44 2.27
CA ALA A 88 -1.54 -11.39 3.73
C ALA A 88 -2.75 -10.61 4.29
N LEU A 89 -3.13 -9.51 3.64
CA LEU A 89 -4.19 -8.63 4.14
C LEU A 89 -5.57 -9.07 3.68
N VAL A 90 -5.72 -9.50 2.43
CA VAL A 90 -7.04 -9.75 1.81
C VAL A 90 -7.36 -11.23 1.78
N VAL A 91 -6.50 -12.04 1.14
CA VAL A 91 -6.77 -13.47 0.89
C VAL A 91 -6.74 -14.29 2.16
N ASP A 92 -5.68 -14.16 2.97
CA ASP A 92 -5.51 -14.92 4.22
C ASP A 92 -6.59 -14.61 5.26
N ASN A 93 -7.29 -13.47 5.09
CA ASN A 93 -8.40 -13.05 5.94
C ASN A 93 -9.79 -13.29 5.30
N ASN A 94 -9.87 -13.94 4.13
CA ASN A 94 -11.09 -14.18 3.36
C ASN A 94 -11.89 -12.90 3.07
N PHE A 95 -11.20 -11.84 2.65
CA PHE A 95 -11.81 -10.57 2.31
C PHE A 95 -11.82 -10.31 0.80
N THR A 96 -12.66 -9.37 0.40
CA THR A 96 -12.65 -8.78 -0.93
C THR A 96 -12.27 -7.32 -0.80
N ALA A 97 -11.36 -6.84 -1.64
CA ALA A 97 -10.87 -5.46 -1.56
C ALA A 97 -10.64 -4.80 -2.92
N TRP A 98 -10.82 -3.48 -2.98
CA TRP A 98 -10.43 -2.68 -4.14
C TRP A 98 -8.91 -2.71 -4.38
N VAL A 99 -8.54 -2.76 -5.66
CA VAL A 99 -7.17 -2.67 -6.20
C VAL A 99 -7.13 -1.46 -7.13
N ASP A 100 -6.09 -0.63 -7.10
CA ASP A 100 -5.93 0.50 -8.03
C ASP A 100 -5.61 0.03 -9.45
N ASP A 101 -6.65 -0.48 -10.11
CA ASP A 101 -6.64 -0.90 -11.51
C ASP A 101 -8.05 -0.70 -12.11
N VAL A 102 -8.11 -0.26 -13.36
CA VAL A 102 -9.36 0.03 -14.07
C VAL A 102 -9.28 -0.47 -15.51
N GLU A 103 -10.35 -1.12 -15.94
CA GLU A 103 -10.52 -1.58 -17.32
C GLU A 103 -11.71 -0.85 -17.97
N TRP A 104 -11.57 -0.55 -19.26
CA TRP A 104 -12.61 0.09 -20.07
C TRP A 104 -13.14 -0.92 -21.09
N VAL A 105 -14.38 -1.35 -20.93
CA VAL A 105 -15.03 -2.35 -21.79
C VAL A 105 -15.60 -1.74 -23.07
N ASP A 106 -16.10 -0.50 -23.01
CA ASP A 106 -16.68 0.25 -24.13
C ASP A 106 -16.32 1.75 -24.06
N GLN A 107 -16.54 2.50 -25.14
CA GLN A 107 -16.40 3.97 -25.13
C GLN A 107 -17.55 4.61 -24.33
N GLY A 108 -17.34 4.86 -23.04
CA GLY A 108 -18.27 5.59 -22.17
C GLY A 108 -18.06 5.30 -20.67
N GLU A 109 -18.63 6.12 -19.79
CA GLU A 109 -18.52 5.94 -18.33
C GLU A 109 -19.16 4.62 -17.83
N GLU A 110 -20.16 4.09 -18.55
CA GLU A 110 -20.78 2.79 -18.24
C GLU A 110 -19.85 1.60 -18.55
N GLY A 111 -18.83 1.80 -19.38
CA GLY A 111 -17.82 0.79 -19.71
C GLY A 111 -16.73 0.64 -18.63
N ARG A 112 -16.70 1.50 -17.61
CA ARG A 112 -15.65 1.46 -16.58
C ARG A 112 -15.87 0.32 -15.59
N ARG A 113 -14.88 -0.57 -15.49
CA ARG A 113 -14.83 -1.64 -14.50
C ARG A 113 -13.63 -1.42 -13.59
N CYS A 114 -13.82 -1.61 -12.30
CA CYS A 114 -12.80 -1.38 -11.29
C CYS A 114 -12.28 -2.71 -10.75
N GLY A 115 -10.96 -2.79 -10.57
CA GLY A 115 -10.24 -3.98 -10.12
C GLY A 115 -10.56 -4.34 -8.68
N VAL A 116 -10.92 -5.59 -8.45
CA VAL A 116 -11.23 -6.16 -7.14
C VAL A 116 -10.39 -7.40 -6.93
N MET A 117 -9.66 -7.46 -5.82
CA MET A 117 -9.07 -8.70 -5.32
C MET A 117 -10.15 -9.51 -4.61
N THR A 118 -10.45 -10.72 -5.09
CA THR A 118 -11.39 -11.62 -4.42
C THR A 118 -10.74 -12.31 -3.22
N GLN A 119 -11.56 -12.87 -2.33
CA GLN A 119 -11.12 -13.67 -1.19
C GLN A 119 -10.31 -14.91 -1.59
N GLU A 120 -10.44 -15.39 -2.83
CA GLU A 120 -9.66 -16.50 -3.38
C GLU A 120 -8.33 -16.07 -4.02
N GLY A 121 -8.02 -14.77 -4.03
CA GLY A 121 -6.76 -14.24 -4.58
C GLY A 121 -6.78 -13.95 -6.08
N TYR A 122 -7.96 -13.83 -6.69
CA TYR A 122 -8.09 -13.46 -8.10
C TYR A 122 -8.35 -11.96 -8.25
N LEU A 123 -7.70 -11.33 -9.23
CA LEU A 123 -8.09 -10.01 -9.71
C LEU A 123 -9.27 -10.16 -10.69
N VAL A 124 -10.37 -9.47 -10.41
CA VAL A 124 -11.56 -9.42 -11.28
C VAL A 124 -12.03 -7.98 -11.46
N TYR A 125 -12.64 -7.68 -12.60
CA TYR A 125 -13.16 -6.33 -12.90
C TYR A 125 -14.68 -6.27 -12.72
N GLN A 126 -15.12 -5.40 -11.83
CA GLN A 126 -16.53 -5.29 -11.44
C GLN A 126 -17.04 -3.84 -11.51
N GLY A 127 -18.34 -3.65 -11.29
CA GLY A 127 -18.93 -2.30 -11.24
C GLY A 127 -18.34 -1.49 -10.08
N CYS A 128 -17.91 -0.27 -10.35
CA CYS A 128 -17.17 0.58 -9.40
C CYS A 128 -18.00 1.11 -8.20
N LYS A 129 -19.30 0.81 -8.16
CA LYS A 129 -20.27 1.35 -7.17
C LYS A 129 -20.60 0.40 -6.03
N GLN A 130 -20.14 -0.84 -6.07
CA GLN A 130 -20.23 -1.71 -4.90
C GLN A 130 -19.37 -1.18 -3.76
N THR A 131 -19.68 -1.57 -2.53
CA THR A 131 -18.88 -1.20 -1.37
C THR A 131 -18.13 -2.43 -0.87
N VAL A 132 -16.80 -2.34 -0.85
CA VAL A 132 -15.92 -3.39 -0.32
C VAL A 132 -14.83 -2.75 0.52
N ARG A 133 -13.98 -3.58 1.13
CA ARG A 133 -12.76 -3.10 1.79
C ARG A 133 -11.81 -2.53 0.75
N PHE A 134 -10.78 -1.83 1.20
CA PHE A 134 -9.79 -1.27 0.29
C PHE A 134 -8.42 -1.27 0.96
N VAL A 135 -7.39 -1.49 0.16
CA VAL A 135 -6.00 -1.45 0.62
C VAL A 135 -5.41 -0.14 0.15
N CYS A 136 -5.01 0.70 1.10
CA CYS A 136 -4.16 1.85 0.79
C CYS A 136 -2.70 1.44 0.95
N ARG A 137 -1.79 2.12 0.26
CA ARG A 137 -0.35 2.05 0.53
C ARG A 137 0.25 3.44 0.63
N THR A 138 1.44 3.55 1.24
CA THR A 138 2.23 4.78 1.22
C THR A 138 2.44 5.26 -0.22
N LYS A 139 2.20 6.56 -0.48
CA LYS A 139 2.39 7.17 -1.81
C LYS A 139 3.85 7.11 -2.20
N ASP A 140 4.08 6.78 -3.47
CA ASP A 140 5.38 6.52 -4.06
C ASP A 140 6.04 5.32 -3.38
N ALA A 141 6.46 4.31 -4.16
CA ALA A 141 7.44 3.37 -3.63
C ALA A 141 8.55 4.25 -3.04
N ASN A 142 9.00 3.97 -1.81
CA ASN A 142 10.04 4.73 -1.14
C ASN A 142 11.39 4.45 -1.81
N ILE A 143 11.40 4.50 -3.14
CA ILE A 143 12.33 3.91 -4.07
C ILE A 143 12.50 4.84 -5.26
N LEU A 144 13.74 5.15 -5.59
CA LEU A 144 14.09 5.72 -6.90
C LEU A 144 14.74 4.63 -7.76
N GLU A 145 14.27 4.48 -8.99
CA GLU A 145 14.78 3.47 -9.93
C GLU A 145 15.66 4.10 -11.02
N LEU A 146 16.71 3.37 -11.44
CA LEU A 146 17.51 3.68 -12.61
C LEU A 146 17.82 2.40 -13.38
N ILE A 147 17.21 2.26 -14.55
CA ILE A 147 17.53 1.21 -15.52
C ILE A 147 18.48 1.78 -16.57
N LYS A 148 19.73 1.31 -16.58
CA LYS A 148 20.77 1.78 -17.51
C LYS A 148 21.88 0.76 -17.69
N ASP A 149 22.46 0.70 -18.88
CA ASP A 149 23.63 -0.13 -19.22
C ASP A 149 23.48 -1.62 -18.86
N GLY A 150 22.26 -2.14 -18.98
CA GLY A 150 21.92 -3.53 -18.66
C GLY A 150 21.78 -3.82 -17.16
N PHE A 151 21.64 -2.80 -16.32
CA PHE A 151 21.40 -2.93 -14.89
C PHE A 151 20.11 -2.23 -14.48
N HIS A 152 19.44 -2.82 -13.50
CA HIS A 152 18.36 -2.21 -12.76
C HIS A 152 18.87 -1.87 -11.36
N ASN A 153 18.88 -0.57 -11.04
CA ASN A 153 19.28 -0.04 -9.74
C ASN A 153 18.06 0.54 -9.04
N ARG A 154 17.97 0.34 -7.73
CA ARG A 154 16.91 0.83 -6.85
C ARG A 154 17.53 1.44 -5.62
N LEU A 155 17.35 2.73 -5.41
CA LEU A 155 17.63 3.38 -4.13
C LEU A 155 16.40 3.18 -3.25
N TYR A 156 16.58 2.69 -2.03
CA TYR A 156 15.51 2.48 -1.07
C TYR A 156 15.49 3.56 0.02
N THR A 157 14.35 3.72 0.70
CA THR A 157 14.12 4.60 1.87
C THR A 157 14.21 6.10 1.56
N VAL A 158 13.64 6.54 0.43
CA VAL A 158 13.68 7.94 -0.07
C VAL A 158 13.22 8.95 0.97
N ASP A 159 12.13 8.68 1.70
CA ASP A 159 11.58 9.53 2.76
C ASP A 159 12.39 9.56 4.07
N ALA A 160 13.47 8.77 4.17
CA ALA A 160 14.31 8.59 5.35
C ALA A 160 13.66 7.88 6.56
N THR A 161 12.47 7.29 6.42
CA THR A 161 11.74 6.69 7.55
C THR A 161 12.36 5.38 8.04
N GLU A 162 13.00 4.60 7.15
CA GLU A 162 13.59 3.31 7.48
C GLU A 162 15.03 3.13 6.99
N ARG A 163 15.88 4.11 7.27
CA ARG A 163 17.31 3.99 6.98
C ARG A 163 17.94 2.82 7.74
N LEU A 164 18.89 2.13 7.12
CA LEU A 164 19.45 0.89 7.66
C LEU A 164 20.97 0.98 7.88
N PRO A 165 21.52 0.28 8.88
CA PRO A 165 22.95 0.04 8.98
C PRO A 165 23.41 -0.90 7.86
N TYR A 166 24.71 -0.90 7.57
CA TYR A 166 25.27 -1.57 6.40
C TYR A 166 24.87 -3.05 6.29
N VAL A 167 24.99 -3.80 7.40
CA VAL A 167 24.72 -5.26 7.40
C VAL A 167 23.26 -5.53 7.04
N SER A 168 22.33 -4.74 7.55
CA SER A 168 20.90 -4.85 7.24
C SER A 168 20.60 -4.45 5.81
N ALA A 169 21.21 -3.39 5.30
CA ALA A 169 21.07 -2.95 3.90
C ALA A 169 21.60 -4.01 2.91
N ASP A 170 22.77 -4.60 3.18
CA ASP A 170 23.35 -5.67 2.37
C ASP A 170 22.48 -6.93 2.38
N ALA A 171 22.01 -7.34 3.57
CA ALA A 171 21.09 -8.46 3.71
C ALA A 171 19.76 -8.22 2.98
N PHE A 172 19.21 -7.01 3.06
CA PHE A 172 18.01 -6.61 2.36
C PHE A 172 18.18 -6.76 0.84
N CYS A 173 19.23 -6.16 0.26
CA CYS A 173 19.44 -6.25 -1.18
C CYS A 173 19.58 -7.70 -1.65
N LYS A 174 20.26 -8.55 -0.87
CA LYS A 174 20.39 -10.00 -1.19
C LYS A 174 19.06 -10.73 -1.06
N ALA A 175 18.22 -10.36 -0.09
CA ALA A 175 16.92 -10.98 0.15
C ALA A 175 15.91 -10.71 -0.99
N LEU A 176 16.09 -9.66 -1.78
CA LEU A 176 15.31 -9.43 -3.01
C LEU A 176 15.49 -10.57 -4.04
N GLY A 177 16.51 -11.42 -3.89
CA GLY A 177 16.75 -12.58 -4.75
C GLY A 177 17.25 -12.20 -6.15
N ALA A 178 17.17 -13.12 -7.11
CA ALA A 178 17.41 -12.86 -8.54
C ALA A 178 18.68 -12.04 -8.91
N GLY A 179 19.76 -12.20 -8.13
CA GLY A 179 21.03 -11.49 -8.36
C GLY A 179 21.06 -10.02 -7.89
N TRP A 180 20.11 -9.60 -7.06
CA TRP A 180 20.19 -8.31 -6.36
C TRP A 180 21.29 -8.32 -5.29
N GLY A 181 21.97 -7.18 -5.15
CA GLY A 181 22.96 -6.91 -4.11
C GLY A 181 23.26 -5.41 -4.05
N LEU A 182 24.02 -4.96 -3.05
CA LEU A 182 24.46 -3.56 -3.03
C LEU A 182 25.28 -3.21 -4.28
N VAL A 183 25.25 -1.94 -4.68
CA VAL A 183 26.01 -1.46 -5.85
C VAL A 183 27.53 -1.54 -5.59
N PRO A 184 28.32 -2.25 -6.42
CA PRO A 184 29.78 -2.28 -6.33
C PRO A 184 30.43 -0.92 -6.56
N ARG A 185 31.25 -0.47 -5.62
CA ARG A 185 32.01 0.78 -5.73
C ARG A 185 33.13 0.75 -6.76
N SER A 186 33.63 -0.44 -7.10
CA SER A 186 34.66 -0.64 -8.13
C SER A 186 34.12 -0.69 -9.56
N ASP A 187 32.80 -0.76 -9.74
CA ASP A 187 32.17 -0.66 -11.07
C ASP A 187 31.83 0.80 -11.39
N PRO A 188 32.42 1.42 -12.43
CA PRO A 188 32.10 2.80 -12.81
C PRO A 188 30.61 3.03 -13.08
N ARG A 189 29.89 2.02 -13.58
CA ARG A 189 28.43 2.09 -13.79
C ARG A 189 27.67 2.11 -12.47
N GLY A 190 28.21 1.42 -11.46
CA GLY A 190 27.69 1.45 -10.10
C GLY A 190 27.86 2.81 -9.45
N LEU A 191 29.07 3.39 -9.53
CA LEU A 191 29.33 4.75 -9.06
C LEU A 191 28.38 5.77 -9.73
N TYR A 192 28.22 5.68 -11.06
CA TYR A 192 27.28 6.53 -11.78
C TYR A 192 25.84 6.37 -11.27
N ALA A 193 25.37 5.13 -11.04
CA ALA A 193 24.04 4.90 -10.50
C ALA A 193 23.85 5.54 -9.11
N CYS A 194 24.83 5.39 -8.22
CA CYS A 194 24.80 6.04 -6.91
C CYS A 194 24.87 7.57 -7.01
N GLN A 195 25.62 8.16 -7.95
CA GLN A 195 25.61 9.61 -8.17
C GLN A 195 24.20 10.09 -8.54
N ARG A 196 23.56 9.42 -9.49
CA ARG A 196 22.22 9.77 -9.99
C ARG A 196 21.12 9.56 -8.97
N LEU A 197 21.21 8.51 -8.16
CA LEU A 197 20.15 8.15 -7.21
C LEU A 197 20.38 8.80 -5.83
N CYS A 198 21.62 8.94 -5.39
CA CYS A 198 21.95 9.47 -4.07
C CYS A 198 22.36 10.95 -4.12
N ALA A 199 23.49 11.25 -4.74
CA ALA A 199 24.09 12.59 -4.67
C ALA A 199 23.22 13.66 -5.33
N ASP A 200 22.65 13.38 -6.51
CA ASP A 200 21.73 14.29 -7.21
C ASP A 200 20.46 14.59 -6.40
N ASN A 201 20.11 13.71 -5.45
CA ASN A 201 18.99 13.89 -4.51
C ASN A 201 19.46 14.35 -3.11
N ALA A 202 20.72 14.76 -2.97
CA ALA A 202 21.35 15.17 -1.71
C ALA A 202 21.29 14.11 -0.59
N TYR A 203 21.39 12.82 -0.96
CA TYR A 203 21.37 11.71 -0.02
C TYR A 203 22.73 11.06 0.16
N THR A 204 22.91 10.45 1.34
CA THR A 204 24.01 9.54 1.65
C THR A 204 23.54 8.09 1.52
N CYS A 205 24.32 7.23 0.87
CA CYS A 205 23.93 5.85 0.59
C CYS A 205 25.04 4.82 0.76
N TRP A 206 24.71 3.65 1.30
CA TRP A 206 25.61 2.49 1.28
C TRP A 206 25.90 1.98 -0.13
N MET A 207 27.15 1.60 -0.35
CA MET A 207 27.65 0.86 -1.52
C MET A 207 28.24 -0.46 -1.05
N MET A 208 28.45 -1.42 -1.95
CA MET A 208 29.01 -2.73 -1.59
C MET A 208 30.45 -2.59 -1.08
N ARG A 209 30.71 -3.22 0.06
CA ARG A 209 32.03 -3.39 0.67
C ARG A 209 32.85 -4.44 -0.06
N GLU A 210 34.15 -4.20 -0.21
CA GLU A 210 35.09 -5.18 -0.75
C GLU A 210 35.69 -6.05 0.37
N ASP A 211 36.16 -7.24 0.02
CA ASP A 211 36.74 -8.16 0.99
C ASP A 211 37.97 -7.56 1.67
N GLY A 212 38.00 -7.60 3.01
CA GLY A 212 39.10 -7.06 3.82
C GLY A 212 38.92 -5.60 4.27
N ASP A 213 37.88 -4.89 3.81
CA ASP A 213 37.59 -3.54 4.29
C ASP A 213 37.05 -3.58 5.74
N GLY A 214 37.75 -2.90 6.65
CA GLY A 214 37.30 -2.71 8.04
C GLY A 214 36.23 -1.62 8.22
N GLN A 215 35.93 -0.88 7.16
CA GLN A 215 34.95 0.20 7.11
C GLN A 215 33.95 -0.06 5.97
N CYS A 216 32.77 0.55 6.05
CA CYS A 216 31.73 0.41 5.06
C CYS A 216 31.72 1.59 4.09
N PRO A 217 31.72 1.33 2.77
CA PRO A 217 31.74 2.40 1.79
C PRO A 217 30.36 3.01 1.62
N LEU A 218 30.31 4.34 1.60
CA LEU A 218 29.12 5.11 1.25
C LEU A 218 29.46 6.20 0.25
N MET A 219 28.47 6.59 -0.55
CA MET A 219 28.51 7.83 -1.31
C MET A 219 27.88 8.93 -0.46
N ASP A 220 28.59 10.04 -0.25
CA ASP A 220 28.03 11.20 0.43
C ASP A 220 27.12 12.03 -0.50
N ALA A 221 26.39 12.98 0.09
CA ALA A 221 25.46 13.84 -0.65
C ALA A 221 26.12 14.75 -1.71
N ARG A 222 27.46 14.83 -1.76
CA ARG A 222 28.22 15.57 -2.78
C ARG A 222 28.69 14.67 -3.92
N GLY A 223 28.51 13.36 -3.80
CA GLY A 223 28.95 12.36 -4.78
C GLY A 223 30.35 11.80 -4.51
N ASP A 224 30.94 12.10 -3.34
CA ASP A 224 32.24 11.58 -2.96
C ASP A 224 32.11 10.21 -2.29
N LEU A 225 33.00 9.29 -2.63
CA LEU A 225 33.13 8.01 -1.94
C LEU A 225 33.81 8.22 -0.58
N GLN A 226 33.19 7.73 0.48
CA GLN A 226 33.71 7.77 1.84
C GLN A 226 33.76 6.36 2.44
N LEU A 227 34.69 6.13 3.35
CA LEU A 227 34.75 4.93 4.18
C LEU A 227 34.39 5.32 5.62
N GLN A 228 33.34 4.71 6.16
CA GLN A 228 32.74 5.10 7.44
C GLN A 228 32.44 3.88 8.31
N GLY A 229 32.11 4.12 9.58
CA GLY A 229 31.59 3.07 10.45
C GLY A 229 30.27 2.49 9.92
N CYS A 230 30.10 1.18 10.03
CA CYS A 230 28.99 0.42 9.40
C CYS A 230 27.64 0.57 10.11
N GLU A 231 27.61 1.16 11.30
CA GLU A 231 26.43 1.26 12.18
C GLU A 231 25.55 2.49 11.91
N GLN A 232 25.85 3.25 10.86
CA GLN A 232 25.07 4.46 10.53
C GLN A 232 23.78 4.09 9.78
N ASP A 233 22.67 4.70 10.18
CA ASP A 233 21.42 4.57 9.46
C ASP A 233 21.40 5.54 8.26
N VAL A 234 21.68 4.99 7.08
CA VAL A 234 21.61 5.73 5.81
C VAL A 234 20.75 4.99 4.78
N ARG A 235 20.52 5.63 3.63
CA ARG A 235 19.84 4.98 2.49
C ARG A 235 20.79 3.99 1.84
N PHE A 236 20.32 3.22 0.86
CA PHE A 236 21.16 2.26 0.15
C PHE A 236 20.62 1.98 -1.24
N VAL A 237 21.53 1.60 -2.15
CA VAL A 237 21.19 1.27 -3.54
C VAL A 237 21.44 -0.21 -3.79
N CYS A 238 20.38 -0.93 -4.15
CA CYS A 238 20.47 -2.30 -4.65
C CYS A 238 20.59 -2.29 -6.18
N ARG A 239 21.27 -3.28 -6.74
CA ARG A 239 21.45 -3.45 -8.17
C ARG A 239 21.32 -4.92 -8.55
N LYS A 240 20.68 -5.18 -9.69
CA LYS A 240 20.75 -6.43 -10.43
C LYS A 240 21.10 -6.21 -11.89
N LYS A 241 21.64 -7.24 -12.52
CA LYS A 241 21.81 -7.29 -13.98
C LYS A 241 20.49 -7.73 -14.63
N LEU A 242 20.15 -7.14 -15.76
CA LEU A 242 19.02 -7.52 -16.61
C LEU A 242 19.37 -8.66 -17.57
#